data_AF-A0A7K8ECN4-F1
#
_entry.id   AF-A0A7K8ECN4-F1
#
_cell.length_a   1.000
_cell.length_b   1.000
_cell.length_c   1.000
_cell.angle_alpha   90.00
_cell.angle_beta   90.00
_cell.angle_gamma   90.00
#
_symmetry.space_group_name_H-M   'P 1'
#
loop_
_entity.id
_entity.type
_entity.pdbx_description
1 polymer ?
#
loop_
_entity_poly.entity_id
_entity_poly.type
_entity_poly.pdbx_seq_one_letter_code
_entity_poly.pdbx_strand_id
1 'polypeptide(L)'
;WLCLYSCFCRWNRQRSYKWSCRLVTLLHGLLVTCLSGYVMFLDGPWPLTHAGSPNTPLQIHVLSLTLGYFIFDLGWCLYFQTEGDLMLLHHTLSICGMILVLGLGKSATEVNAVVFVSEITNPLLQTRWFLREMGLYHTSLGKVVDFLFVLLFLVLRIGAGAWIMYGMVTSPKPNWLLKAGALAMYVVSLGFLVEICHFVRRKMWKK
;
A
#
# COMPACT_ATOMS: atom_id res chain seq x y z
N TRP A 1 -16.21 0.08 2.87
CA TRP A 1 -15.25 -0.10 3.98
C TRP A 1 -15.84 0.11 5.37
N LEU A 2 -16.50 1.24 5.66
CA LEU A 2 -17.14 1.47 6.98
C LEU A 2 -18.13 0.36 7.40
N CYS A 3 -18.99 -0.11 6.51
CA CYS A 3 -19.91 -1.21 6.83
C CYS A 3 -19.16 -2.50 7.21
N LEU A 4 -18.08 -2.83 6.49
CA LEU A 4 -17.24 -3.98 6.79
C LEU A 4 -16.57 -3.83 8.16
N TYR A 5 -16.02 -2.65 8.45
CA TYR A 5 -15.46 -2.34 9.77
C TYR A 5 -16.49 -2.54 10.89
N SER A 6 -17.69 -2.00 10.73
CA SER A 6 -18.80 -2.17 11.69
C SER A 6 -19.17 -3.64 11.88
N CYS A 7 -19.20 -4.44 10.81
CA CYS A 7 -19.42 -5.88 10.88
C CYS A 7 -18.30 -6.59 11.66
N PHE A 8 -17.03 -6.27 11.39
CA PHE A 8 -15.91 -6.84 12.13
C PHE A 8 -15.90 -6.43 13.60
N CYS A 9 -16.27 -5.20 13.94
CA CYS A 9 -16.46 -4.77 15.33
C CYS A 9 -17.56 -5.56 16.04
N ARG A 10 -18.67 -5.86 15.36
CA ARG A 10 -19.77 -6.66 15.91
C ARG A 10 -19.41 -8.12 16.09
N TRP A 11 -18.64 -8.69 15.16
CA TRP A 11 -18.17 -10.07 15.27
C TRP A 11 -17.13 -10.19 16.39
N ASN A 12 -16.15 -9.28 16.42
CA ASN A 12 -15.01 -9.32 17.33
C ASN A 12 -15.21 -8.41 18.55
N ARG A 13 -16.38 -8.47 19.20
CA ARG A 13 -16.72 -7.61 20.36
C ARG A 13 -15.74 -7.70 21.54
N GLN A 14 -15.04 -8.82 21.67
CA GLN A 14 -14.04 -9.05 22.72
C GLN A 14 -12.65 -8.51 22.36
N ARG A 15 -12.46 -7.97 21.14
CA ARG A 15 -11.19 -7.41 20.67
C ARG A 15 -11.29 -5.89 20.59
N SER A 16 -10.13 -5.24 20.51
CA SER A 16 -10.05 -3.79 20.36
C SER A 16 -10.63 -3.32 19.01
N TYR A 17 -11.06 -2.06 18.93
CA TYR A 17 -11.45 -1.46 17.66
C TYR A 17 -10.32 -1.51 16.61
N LYS A 18 -9.07 -1.39 17.07
CA LYS A 18 -7.88 -1.54 16.22
C LYS A 18 -7.80 -2.92 15.57
N TRP A 19 -8.19 -3.99 16.26
CA TRP A 19 -8.26 -5.34 15.67
C TRP A 19 -9.17 -5.38 14.44
N SER A 20 -10.38 -4.83 14.56
CA SER A 20 -11.36 -4.80 13.48
C SER A 20 -10.90 -3.93 12.31
N CYS A 21 -10.26 -2.79 12.58
CA CYS A 21 -9.63 -1.96 11.55
C CYS A 21 -8.53 -2.74 10.82
N ARG A 22 -7.63 -3.39 11.55
CA ARG A 22 -6.54 -4.20 10.99
C ARG A 22 -7.03 -5.38 10.15
N LEU A 23 -8.21 -5.94 10.47
CA LEU A 23 -8.87 -6.94 9.62
C LEU A 23 -9.37 -6.33 8.30
N VAL A 24 -9.94 -5.12 8.34
CA VAL A 24 -10.31 -4.39 7.11
C VAL A 24 -9.08 -4.13 6.25
N THR A 25 -7.98 -3.65 6.86
CA THR A 25 -6.71 -3.43 6.17
C THR A 25 -6.16 -4.71 5.55
N LEU A 26 -6.20 -5.82 6.28
CA LEU A 26 -5.73 -7.11 5.76
C LEU A 26 -6.56 -7.56 4.55
N LEU A 27 -7.90 -7.46 4.65
CA LEU A 27 -8.77 -7.83 3.53
C LEU A 27 -8.54 -6.92 2.31
N HIS A 28 -8.43 -5.60 2.53
CA HIS A 28 -8.10 -4.64 1.49
C HIS A 28 -6.78 -5.00 0.80
N GLY A 29 -5.71 -5.18 1.58
CA GLY A 29 -4.38 -5.50 1.05
C GLY A 29 -4.39 -6.78 0.21
N LEU A 30 -5.08 -7.84 0.66
CA LEU A 30 -5.23 -9.08 -0.11
C LEU A 30 -6.01 -8.85 -1.41
N LEU A 31 -7.19 -8.23 -1.34
CA LEU A 31 -8.04 -7.99 -2.50
C LEU A 31 -7.34 -7.13 -3.55
N VAL A 32 -6.76 -6.01 -3.13
CA VAL A 32 -6.14 -5.04 -4.03
C VAL A 32 -4.83 -5.56 -4.58
N THR A 33 -4.03 -6.30 -3.81
CA THR A 33 -2.85 -6.99 -4.37
C THR A 33 -3.24 -7.95 -5.49
N CYS A 34 -4.28 -8.78 -5.29
CA CYS A 34 -4.73 -9.70 -6.32
C CYS A 34 -5.26 -8.97 -7.56
N LEU A 35 -6.13 -7.97 -7.38
CA LEU A 35 -6.75 -7.25 -8.49
C LEU A 35 -5.75 -6.39 -9.27
N SER A 36 -4.89 -5.64 -8.58
CA SER A 36 -3.85 -4.83 -9.24
C SER A 36 -2.77 -5.69 -9.89
N GLY A 37 -2.44 -6.85 -9.30
CA GLY A 37 -1.57 -7.85 -9.92
C GLY A 37 -2.17 -8.42 -11.19
N TYR A 38 -3.46 -8.76 -11.19
CA TYR A 38 -4.19 -9.18 -12.39
C TYR A 38 -4.15 -8.11 -13.48
N VAL A 39 -4.45 -6.86 -13.12
CA VAL A 39 -4.36 -5.71 -14.04
C VAL A 39 -2.95 -5.59 -14.63
N MET A 40 -1.92 -5.71 -13.80
CA MET A 40 -0.54 -5.48 -14.23
C MET A 40 0.00 -6.60 -15.13
N PHE A 41 -0.28 -7.87 -14.80
CA PHE A 41 0.34 -9.02 -15.45
C PHE A 41 -0.52 -9.69 -16.52
N LEU A 42 -1.85 -9.56 -16.47
CA LEU A 42 -2.77 -10.31 -17.33
C LEU A 42 -3.67 -9.42 -18.18
N ASP A 43 -4.29 -8.38 -17.61
CA ASP A 43 -5.20 -7.49 -18.35
C ASP A 43 -4.43 -6.45 -19.19
N GLY A 44 -3.42 -5.84 -18.58
CA GLY A 44 -2.64 -4.76 -19.17
C GLY A 44 -3.39 -3.41 -19.22
N PRO A 45 -2.87 -2.45 -20.01
CA PRO A 45 -1.59 -2.50 -20.72
C PRO A 45 -0.36 -2.47 -19.78
N TRP A 46 0.84 -2.73 -20.31
CA TRP A 46 2.05 -2.83 -19.49
C TRP A 46 2.55 -1.46 -19.00
N PRO A 47 2.77 -1.24 -17.69
CA PRO A 47 3.07 0.08 -17.11
C PRO A 47 4.33 0.74 -17.66
N LEU A 48 5.35 -0.03 -18.07
CA LEU A 48 6.62 0.55 -18.52
C LEU A 48 6.58 1.07 -19.95
N THR A 49 5.66 0.57 -20.77
CA THR A 49 5.53 0.96 -22.18
C THR A 49 4.29 1.83 -22.43
N HIS A 50 3.31 1.77 -21.53
CA HIS A 50 2.01 2.42 -21.70
C HIS A 50 1.69 3.43 -20.59
N ALA A 51 2.68 3.91 -19.84
CA ALA A 51 2.47 4.98 -18.87
C ALA A 51 1.77 6.20 -19.50
N GLY A 52 0.77 6.75 -18.80
CA GLY A 52 -0.06 7.87 -19.26
C GLY A 52 -1.18 7.50 -20.24
N SER A 53 -1.45 6.21 -20.45
CA SER A 53 -2.56 5.75 -21.29
C SER A 53 -3.93 6.04 -20.65
N PRO A 54 -5.02 6.08 -21.45
CA PRO A 54 -6.38 6.16 -20.93
C PRO A 54 -6.68 5.03 -19.94
N ASN A 55 -7.42 5.34 -18.88
CA ASN A 55 -7.76 4.37 -17.84
C ASN A 55 -8.74 3.32 -18.37
N THR A 56 -8.50 2.05 -18.08
CA THR A 56 -9.47 0.99 -18.36
C THR A 56 -10.56 0.93 -17.27
N PRO A 57 -11.76 0.39 -17.56
CA PRO A 57 -12.80 0.23 -16.54
C PRO A 57 -12.35 -0.57 -15.31
N LEU A 58 -11.55 -1.63 -15.53
CA LEU A 58 -11.01 -2.42 -14.43
C LEU A 58 -10.00 -1.62 -13.60
N GLN A 59 -9.08 -0.90 -14.24
CA GLN A 59 -8.14 -0.02 -13.55
C GLN A 59 -8.85 1.04 -12.70
N ILE A 60 -9.92 1.65 -13.23
CA ILE A 60 -10.76 2.61 -12.50
C ILE A 60 -11.40 1.94 -11.29
N HIS A 61 -11.95 0.73 -11.45
CA HIS A 61 -12.59 0.00 -10.36
C HIS A 61 -11.60 -0.30 -9.23
N VAL A 62 -10.41 -0.80 -9.56
CA VAL A 62 -9.35 -1.12 -8.57
C VAL A 62 -8.88 0.14 -7.84
N LEU A 63 -8.63 1.25 -8.55
CA LEU A 63 -8.26 2.51 -7.92
C LEU A 63 -9.40 3.10 -7.08
N SER A 64 -10.65 2.96 -7.49
CA SER A 64 -11.80 3.47 -6.70
C SER A 64 -11.98 2.67 -5.41
N LEU A 65 -11.84 1.34 -5.48
CA LEU A 65 -11.85 0.46 -4.31
C LEU A 65 -10.73 0.85 -3.33
N THR A 66 -9.54 1.11 -3.87
CA THR A 66 -8.35 1.50 -3.11
C THR A 66 -8.48 2.89 -2.50
N LEU A 67 -8.90 3.88 -3.27
CA LEU A 67 -9.18 5.23 -2.80
C LEU A 67 -10.18 5.23 -1.64
N GLY A 68 -11.28 4.49 -1.79
CA GLY A 68 -12.26 4.36 -0.72
C GLY A 68 -11.69 3.77 0.57
N TYR A 69 -10.72 2.84 0.47
CA TYR A 69 -10.04 2.28 1.63
C TYR A 69 -9.13 3.32 2.27
N PHE A 70 -8.28 3.98 1.48
CA PHE A 70 -7.33 4.97 2.00
C PHE A 70 -8.04 6.14 2.70
N ILE A 71 -9.18 6.59 2.19
CA ILE A 71 -10.02 7.61 2.86
C ILE A 71 -10.54 7.10 4.20
N PHE A 72 -11.09 5.87 4.23
CA PHE A 72 -11.56 5.24 5.46
C PHE A 72 -10.44 5.12 6.49
N ASP A 73 -9.27 4.61 6.07
CA ASP A 73 -8.16 4.32 6.96
C ASP A 73 -7.46 5.60 7.46
N LEU A 74 -7.34 6.62 6.61
CA LEU A 74 -6.85 7.94 7.03
C LEU A 74 -7.78 8.55 8.08
N GLY A 75 -9.10 8.51 7.85
CA GLY A 75 -10.07 8.99 8.84
C GLY A 75 -9.98 8.24 10.16
N TRP A 76 -9.80 6.91 10.11
CA TRP A 76 -9.59 6.09 11.29
C TRP A 76 -8.29 6.45 12.03
N CYS A 77 -7.18 6.59 11.31
CA CYS A 77 -5.88 6.97 11.86
C CYS A 77 -5.89 8.35 12.51
N LEU A 78 -6.56 9.33 11.90
CA LEU A 78 -6.71 10.68 12.46
C LEU A 78 -7.63 10.70 13.68
N TYR A 79 -8.70 9.89 13.68
CA TYR A 79 -9.61 9.83 14.83
C TYR A 79 -8.95 9.15 16.04
N PHE A 80 -8.24 8.04 15.83
CA PHE A 80 -7.61 7.26 16.91
C PHE A 80 -6.14 7.62 17.18
N GLN A 81 -5.53 8.51 16.40
CA GLN A 81 -4.14 8.97 16.55
C GLN A 81 -3.13 7.81 16.63
N THR A 82 -3.25 6.85 15.70
CA THR A 82 -2.57 5.54 15.82
C THR A 82 -1.28 5.40 15.05
N GLU A 83 -1.03 6.26 14.06
CA GLU A 83 0.09 6.14 13.12
C GLU A 83 0.87 7.47 13.07
N GLY A 84 2.16 7.40 12.71
CA GLY A 84 3.03 8.57 12.65
C GLY A 84 2.91 9.38 11.35
N ASP A 85 3.52 10.57 11.34
CA ASP A 85 3.41 11.55 10.25
C ASP A 85 3.77 11.00 8.86
N LEU A 86 4.78 10.11 8.77
CA LEU A 86 5.17 9.51 7.50
C LEU A 86 4.06 8.63 6.91
N MET A 87 3.32 7.91 7.75
CA MET A 87 2.16 7.13 7.33
C MET A 87 1.00 8.05 6.94
N LEU A 88 0.73 9.10 7.70
CA LEU A 88 -0.31 10.05 7.33
C LEU A 88 -0.01 10.72 5.99
N LEU A 89 1.24 11.14 5.76
CA LEU A 89 1.70 11.70 4.49
C LEU A 89 1.56 10.69 3.35
N HIS A 90 1.94 9.42 3.57
CA HIS A 90 1.73 8.33 2.62
C HIS A 90 0.26 8.22 2.19
N HIS A 91 -0.67 8.23 3.16
CA HIS A 91 -2.09 8.16 2.89
C HIS A 91 -2.59 9.39 2.12
N THR A 92 -2.22 10.60 2.56
CA THR A 92 -2.62 11.84 1.89
C THR A 92 -2.14 11.90 0.45
N LEU A 93 -0.86 11.60 0.18
CA LEU A 93 -0.32 11.58 -1.18
C LEU A 93 -0.99 10.51 -2.05
N SER A 94 -1.26 9.32 -1.49
CA SER A 94 -1.95 8.24 -2.20
C SER A 94 -3.37 8.66 -2.59
N ILE A 95 -4.12 9.28 -1.66
CA ILE A 95 -5.48 9.79 -1.92
C ILE A 95 -5.47 10.86 -3.00
N CYS A 96 -4.60 11.88 -2.87
CA CYS A 96 -4.49 12.96 -3.84
C CYS A 96 -4.10 12.42 -5.23
N GLY A 97 -3.14 11.51 -5.30
CA GLY A 97 -2.69 10.87 -6.54
C GLY A 97 -3.81 10.08 -7.22
N MET A 98 -4.54 9.25 -6.46
CA MET A 98 -5.65 8.47 -7.01
C MET A 98 -6.81 9.36 -7.49
N ILE A 99 -7.18 10.40 -6.74
CA ILE A 99 -8.20 11.38 -7.16
C ILE A 99 -7.79 12.04 -8.48
N LEU A 100 -6.52 12.45 -8.58
CA LEU A 100 -5.99 13.09 -9.78
C LEU A 100 -6.05 12.15 -11.00
N VAL A 101 -5.59 10.91 -10.85
CA VAL A 101 -5.60 9.89 -11.92
C VAL A 101 -7.01 9.55 -12.38
N LEU A 102 -7.95 9.41 -11.44
CA LEU A 102 -9.35 9.14 -11.74
C LEU A 102 -10.01 10.34 -12.44
N GLY A 103 -9.74 11.57 -11.97
CA GLY A 103 -10.27 12.80 -12.57
C GLY A 103 -9.72 13.10 -13.96
N LEU A 104 -8.45 12.80 -14.21
CA LEU A 104 -7.82 12.97 -15.53
C LEU A 104 -8.21 11.89 -16.55
N GLY A 105 -8.70 10.73 -16.07
CA GLY A 105 -9.02 9.59 -16.93
C GLY A 105 -7.80 8.94 -17.61
N LYS A 106 -6.59 9.21 -17.13
CA LYS A 106 -5.32 8.69 -17.67
C LYS A 106 -4.34 8.32 -16.56
N SER A 107 -3.36 7.48 -16.88
CA SER A 107 -2.25 7.07 -16.01
C SER A 107 -2.60 6.06 -14.91
N ALA A 108 -3.79 5.46 -14.94
CA ALA A 108 -4.15 4.41 -13.98
C ALA A 108 -3.34 3.12 -14.20
N THR A 109 -2.71 2.94 -15.37
CA THR A 109 -1.88 1.77 -15.66
C THR A 109 -0.67 1.71 -14.72
N GLU A 110 0.16 2.75 -14.70
CA GLU A 110 1.33 2.82 -13.82
C GLU A 110 0.95 2.97 -12.34
N VAL A 111 -0.16 3.65 -12.03
CA VAL A 111 -0.61 3.81 -10.64
C VAL A 111 -1.11 2.48 -10.08
N ASN A 112 -1.83 1.64 -10.85
CA ASN A 112 -2.18 0.28 -10.43
C ASN A 112 -0.94 -0.58 -10.21
N ALA A 113 0.08 -0.45 -11.07
CA ALA A 113 1.34 -1.17 -10.89
C ALA A 113 2.05 -0.75 -9.59
N VAL A 114 2.08 0.56 -9.29
CA VAL A 114 2.62 1.07 -8.01
C VAL A 114 1.80 0.53 -6.83
N VAL A 115 0.46 0.55 -6.93
CA VAL A 115 -0.45 -0.01 -5.91
C VAL A 115 -0.15 -1.50 -5.66
N PHE A 116 0.10 -2.27 -6.71
CA PHE A 116 0.46 -3.69 -6.58
C PHE A 116 1.75 -3.87 -5.78
N VAL A 117 2.84 -3.24 -6.24
CA VAL A 117 4.15 -3.40 -5.59
C VAL A 117 4.19 -2.81 -4.19
N SER A 118 3.30 -1.86 -3.88
CA SER A 118 3.13 -1.34 -2.53
C SER A 118 2.27 -2.24 -1.64
N GLU A 119 1.09 -2.65 -2.08
CA GLU A 119 0.14 -3.37 -1.22
C GLU A 119 0.53 -4.82 -0.94
N ILE A 120 1.34 -5.45 -1.79
CA ILE A 120 1.75 -6.85 -1.60
C ILE A 120 2.47 -7.10 -0.25
N THR A 121 3.12 -6.08 0.31
CA THR A 121 3.77 -6.18 1.63
C THR A 121 2.80 -5.99 2.80
N ASN A 122 1.62 -5.40 2.55
CA ASN A 122 0.67 -5.00 3.58
C ASN A 122 0.07 -6.20 4.35
N PRO A 123 -0.35 -7.31 3.70
CA PRO A 123 -0.80 -8.50 4.44
C PRO A 123 0.22 -8.98 5.48
N LEU A 124 1.52 -8.97 5.15
CA LEU A 124 2.58 -9.34 6.09
C LEU A 124 2.70 -8.36 7.26
N LEU A 125 2.54 -7.06 7.00
CA LEU A 125 2.51 -6.04 8.05
C LEU A 125 1.34 -6.26 9.02
N GLN A 126 0.16 -6.59 8.49
CA GLN A 126 -1.02 -6.89 9.31
C GLN A 126 -0.85 -8.20 10.06
N THR A 127 -0.38 -9.27 9.41
CA THR A 127 -0.08 -10.55 10.07
C THR A 127 0.90 -10.36 11.22
N ARG A 128 1.96 -9.57 11.02
CA ARG A 128 2.91 -9.23 12.08
C ARG A 128 2.24 -8.53 13.27
N TRP A 129 1.33 -7.60 13.01
CA TRP A 129 0.56 -6.94 14.07
C TRP A 129 -0.31 -7.94 14.83
N PHE A 130 -1.06 -8.80 14.13
CA PHE A 130 -1.87 -9.84 14.76
C PHE A 130 -1.05 -10.83 15.59
N LEU A 131 0.12 -11.24 15.11
CA LEU A 131 1.02 -12.13 15.85
C LEU A 131 1.49 -11.49 17.16
N ARG A 132 1.73 -10.17 17.18
CA ARG A 132 2.07 -9.45 18.42
C ARG A 132 0.91 -9.39 19.38
N GLU A 133 -0.28 -9.04 18.88
CA GLU A 133 -1.50 -8.95 19.67
C GLU A 133 -1.91 -10.29 20.29
N MET A 134 -1.59 -11.40 19.62
CA MET A 134 -1.84 -12.76 20.13
C MET A 134 -0.69 -13.32 20.98
N GLY A 135 0.40 -12.58 21.20
CA GLY A 135 1.59 -13.08 21.92
C GLY A 135 2.43 -14.12 21.14
N LEU A 136 2.13 -14.35 19.86
CA LEU A 136 2.77 -15.34 19.00
C LEU A 136 3.95 -14.80 18.17
N TYR A 137 4.33 -13.52 18.35
CA TYR A 137 5.39 -12.89 17.59
C TYR A 137 6.78 -13.52 17.77
N HIS A 138 7.04 -14.17 18.91
CA HIS A 138 8.33 -14.81 19.21
C HIS A 138 8.54 -16.15 18.48
N THR A 139 7.48 -16.70 17.88
CA THR A 139 7.52 -17.97 17.15
C THR A 139 8.34 -17.90 15.86
N SER A 140 8.62 -19.06 15.26
CA SER A 140 9.24 -19.14 13.92
C SER A 140 8.43 -18.37 12.86
N LEU A 141 7.11 -18.40 12.96
CA LEU A 141 6.21 -17.67 12.06
C LEU A 141 6.47 -16.16 12.10
N GLY A 142 6.64 -15.57 13.29
CA GLY A 142 6.97 -14.15 13.41
C GLY A 142 8.30 -13.77 12.75
N LYS A 143 9.30 -14.66 12.82
CA LYS A 143 10.60 -14.47 12.13
C LYS A 143 10.44 -14.54 10.60
N VAL A 144 9.66 -15.49 10.09
CA VAL A 144 9.39 -15.65 8.66
C VAL A 144 8.64 -14.43 8.12
N VAL A 145 7.61 -13.95 8.83
CA VAL A 145 6.86 -12.75 8.42
C VAL A 145 7.76 -11.51 8.35
N ASP A 146 8.61 -11.28 9.36
CA ASP A 146 9.55 -10.16 9.33
C ASP A 146 10.52 -10.26 8.14
N PHE A 147 11.07 -11.45 7.87
CA PHE A 147 11.98 -11.68 6.75
C PHE A 147 11.31 -11.42 5.40
N LEU A 148 10.13 -12.02 5.17
CA LEU A 148 9.37 -11.85 3.93
C LEU A 148 8.96 -10.39 3.73
N PHE A 149 8.54 -9.71 4.81
CA PHE A 149 8.19 -8.29 4.74
C PHE A 149 9.37 -7.45 4.26
N VAL A 150 10.55 -7.61 4.88
CA VAL A 150 11.75 -6.85 4.49
C VAL A 150 12.18 -7.19 3.06
N LEU A 151 12.17 -8.47 2.68
CA LEU A 151 12.55 -8.91 1.33
C LEU A 151 11.64 -8.29 0.26
N LEU A 152 10.32 -8.44 0.41
CA LEU A 152 9.36 -7.90 -0.55
C LEU A 152 9.39 -6.37 -0.58
N PHE A 153 9.59 -5.72 0.57
CA PHE A 153 9.73 -4.27 0.63
C PHE A 153 10.94 -3.80 -0.20
N LEU A 154 12.11 -4.44 -0.05
CA LEU A 154 13.30 -4.08 -0.80
C LEU A 154 13.17 -4.37 -2.30
N VAL A 155 12.72 -5.58 -2.66
CA VAL A 155 12.67 -6.00 -4.07
C VAL A 155 11.56 -5.29 -4.82
N LEU A 156 10.36 -5.23 -4.25
CA LEU A 156 9.18 -4.72 -4.95
C LEU A 156 8.99 -3.23 -4.70
N ARG A 157 8.86 -2.78 -3.45
CA ARG A 157 8.60 -1.34 -3.20
C ARG A 157 9.77 -0.44 -3.61
N ILE A 158 10.99 -0.85 -3.31
CA ILE A 158 12.18 -0.06 -3.67
C ILE A 158 12.62 -0.38 -5.09
N GLY A 159 12.97 -1.64 -5.39
CA GLY A 159 13.46 -2.03 -6.72
C GLY A 159 12.45 -1.82 -7.85
N ALA A 160 11.35 -2.58 -7.85
CA ALA A 160 10.33 -2.49 -8.90
C ALA A 160 9.61 -1.13 -8.89
N GLY A 161 9.38 -0.54 -7.71
CA GLY A 161 8.83 0.80 -7.57
C GLY A 161 9.71 1.88 -8.24
N ALA A 162 11.03 1.81 -8.08
CA ALA A 162 11.96 2.70 -8.77
C ALA A 162 11.86 2.56 -10.29
N TRP A 163 11.76 1.32 -10.78
CA TRP A 163 11.64 1.03 -12.21
C TRP A 163 10.35 1.62 -12.80
N ILE A 164 9.20 1.39 -12.15
CA ILE A 164 7.91 1.93 -12.60
C ILE A 164 7.93 3.46 -12.57
N MET A 165 8.45 4.06 -11.49
CA MET A 165 8.61 5.50 -11.38
C MET A 165 9.50 6.05 -12.51
N TYR A 166 10.63 5.41 -12.79
CA TYR A 166 11.53 5.81 -13.87
C TYR A 166 10.78 5.81 -15.21
N GLY A 167 10.09 4.71 -15.56
CA GLY A 167 9.31 4.62 -16.79
C GLY A 167 8.21 5.69 -16.91
N MET A 168 7.53 5.99 -15.79
CA MET A 168 6.52 7.06 -15.73
C MET A 168 7.13 8.45 -15.95
N VAL A 169 8.25 8.75 -15.30
CA VAL A 169 8.91 10.06 -15.37
C VAL A 169 9.54 10.30 -16.75
N THR A 170 10.07 9.26 -17.39
CA THR A 170 10.64 9.36 -18.74
C THR A 170 9.58 9.35 -19.84
N SER A 171 8.39 8.82 -19.58
CA SER A 171 7.30 8.83 -20.57
C SER A 171 6.85 10.27 -20.88
N PRO A 172 6.60 10.64 -22.15
CA PRO A 172 6.13 11.98 -22.50
C PRO A 172 4.64 12.19 -22.18
N LYS A 173 3.88 11.12 -21.91
CA LYS A 173 2.41 11.19 -21.77
C LYS A 173 1.92 11.66 -20.39
N PRO A 174 2.45 11.14 -19.25
CA PRO A 174 2.02 11.61 -17.94
C PRO A 174 2.30 13.10 -17.76
N ASN A 175 1.35 13.83 -17.19
CA ASN A 175 1.55 15.24 -16.90
C ASN A 175 2.62 15.44 -15.82
N TRP A 176 3.17 16.65 -15.75
CA TRP A 176 4.24 16.98 -14.80
C TRP A 176 3.82 16.79 -13.34
N LEU A 177 2.54 17.06 -13.02
CA LEU A 177 2.00 16.93 -11.66
C LEU A 177 2.00 15.48 -11.18
N LEU A 178 1.62 14.53 -12.04
CA LEU A 178 1.66 13.10 -11.75
C LEU A 178 3.11 12.62 -11.57
N LYS A 179 4.05 13.12 -12.38
CA LYS A 179 5.49 12.82 -12.21
C LYS A 179 6.02 13.31 -10.87
N ALA A 180 5.67 14.54 -10.48
CA ALA A 180 6.02 15.10 -9.18
C ALA A 180 5.41 14.29 -8.02
N GLY A 181 4.14 13.90 -8.15
CA GLY A 181 3.46 13.04 -7.19
C GLY A 181 4.12 11.67 -7.05
N ALA A 182 4.50 11.03 -8.16
CA ALA A 182 5.21 9.75 -8.16
C ALA A 182 6.58 9.85 -7.47
N LEU A 183 7.34 10.92 -7.74
CA LEU A 183 8.61 11.16 -7.07
C LEU A 183 8.42 11.37 -5.56
N ALA A 184 7.45 12.19 -5.16
CA ALA A 184 7.13 12.43 -3.75
C ALA A 184 6.75 11.12 -3.03
N MET A 185 5.94 10.29 -3.69
CA MET A 185 5.53 8.99 -3.16
C MET A 185 6.71 7.99 -3.05
N TYR A 186 7.65 8.05 -3.98
CA TYR A 186 8.87 7.25 -3.92
C TYR A 186 9.79 7.71 -2.77
N VAL A 187 9.90 9.02 -2.53
CA VAL A 187 10.62 9.57 -1.36
C VAL A 187 10.01 9.08 -0.04
N VAL A 188 8.68 9.02 0.06
CA VAL A 188 8.01 8.41 1.23
C VAL A 188 8.39 6.95 1.41
N SER A 189 8.48 6.18 0.32
CA SER A 189 8.94 4.77 0.36
C SER A 189 10.39 4.64 0.87
N LEU A 190 11.27 5.59 0.52
CA LEU A 190 12.62 5.66 1.08
C LEU A 190 12.61 6.03 2.57
N GLY A 191 11.70 6.89 3.01
CA GLY A 191 11.49 7.16 4.44
C GLY A 191 11.17 5.89 5.22
N PHE A 192 10.23 5.08 4.72
CA PHE A 192 9.91 3.78 5.32
C PHE A 192 11.09 2.80 5.30
N LEU A 193 11.92 2.82 4.24
CA LEU A 193 13.14 2.03 4.19
C LEU A 193 14.08 2.38 5.36
N VAL A 194 14.25 3.66 5.67
CA VAL A 194 15.07 4.11 6.81
C VAL A 194 14.53 3.54 8.13
N GLU A 195 13.21 3.60 8.36
CA GLU A 195 12.58 3.00 9.55
C GLU A 195 12.80 1.48 9.65
N ILE A 196 12.73 0.79 8.51
CA ILE A 196 12.99 -0.65 8.42
C ILE A 196 14.46 -0.95 8.74
N CYS A 197 15.41 -0.18 8.21
CA CYS A 197 16.83 -0.33 8.53
C CYS A 197 17.09 -0.13 10.03
N HIS A 198 16.46 0.87 10.67
CA HIS A 198 16.54 1.04 12.12
C HIS A 198 15.93 -0.14 12.88
N PHE A 199 14.80 -0.68 12.42
CA PHE A 199 14.20 -1.88 12.99
C PHE A 199 15.14 -3.10 12.93
N VAL A 200 15.73 -3.36 11.76
CA VAL A 200 16.68 -4.48 11.56
C VAL A 200 17.90 -4.33 12.44
N ARG A 201 18.53 -3.13 12.47
CA ARG A 201 19.69 -2.85 13.34
C ARG A 201 19.38 -3.11 14.81
N ARG A 202 18.25 -2.61 15.32
CA ARG A 202 17.83 -2.85 16.71
C ARG A 202 17.60 -4.34 17.00
N LYS A 203 17.10 -5.10 16.03
CA LYS A 203 16.86 -6.54 16.18
C LYS A 203 18.16 -7.35 16.18
N MET A 204 19.17 -6.91 15.44
CA MET A 204 20.49 -7.54 15.42
C MET A 204 21.28 -7.30 16.71
N TRP A 205 21.25 -6.08 17.26
CA TRP A 205 21.95 -5.75 18.51
C TRP A 205 21.29 -6.27 19.80
N LYS A 206 20.04 -6.73 19.73
CA LYS A 206 19.35 -7.37 20.87
C LYS A 206 19.51 -8.89 20.91
N LYS A 207 20.29 -9.45 19.98
CA LYS A 207 20.80 -10.82 20.04
C LYS A 207 22.25 -10.78 20.51
#